data_AF-A0A8J3AFF0-F1
#
_entry.id   AF-A0A8J3AFF0-F1
#
_cell.length_a   1.000
_cell.length_b   1.000
_cell.length_c   1.000
_cell.angle_alpha   90.00
_cell.angle_beta   90.00
_cell.angle_gamma   90.00
#
_symmetry.space_group_name_H-M   'P 1'
#
loop_
_entity.id
_entity.type
_entity.pdbx_description
1 polymer ?
#
loop_
_entity_poly.entity_id
_entity_poly.type
_entity_poly.pdbx_seq_one_letter_code
_entity_poly.pdbx_strand_id
1 'polypeptide(L)'
;MKRDRMNVVLQVREGIERRRLAEQAAADLQVRLAGQRRSSAVSALEQRSAPTAFGSVGDLHQHRLGSLALTEAVERARDGELAARSQAEAADERRVQAAIARRSAQRLAERRGSEAAARASRAAESQLDAVALESWRRRP
;
A
#
# COMPACT_ATOMS: atom_id res chain seq x y z
N MET A 1 27.85 -3.59 15.59
CA MET A 1 27.00 -4.80 15.36
C MET A 1 25.51 -4.64 15.69
N LYS A 2 25.04 -4.46 16.95
CA LYS A 2 23.57 -4.40 17.22
C LYS A 2 22.87 -3.13 16.66
N ARG A 3 23.54 -1.97 16.66
CA ARG A 3 23.03 -0.72 16.05
C ARG A 3 22.92 -0.85 14.52
N ASP A 4 23.94 -1.40 13.86
CA ASP A 4 23.94 -1.61 12.41
C ASP A 4 22.81 -2.52 11.95
N ARG A 5 22.56 -3.62 12.67
CA ARG A 5 21.45 -4.54 12.36
C ARG A 5 20.08 -3.86 12.46
N MET A 6 19.87 -2.96 13.42
CA MET A 6 18.60 -2.23 13.56
C MET A 6 18.41 -1.21 12.42
N ASN A 7 19.47 -0.50 12.05
CA ASN A 7 19.44 0.43 10.91
C ASN A 7 19.10 -0.30 9.61
N VAL A 8 19.69 -1.48 9.38
CA VAL A 8 19.35 -2.33 8.22
C VAL A 8 17.88 -2.74 8.24
N VAL A 9 17.34 -3.15 9.39
CA VAL A 9 15.91 -3.49 9.51
C VAL A 9 15.02 -2.30 9.16
N LEU A 10 15.35 -1.09 9.64
CA LEU A 10 14.59 0.12 9.33
C LEU A 10 14.63 0.45 7.84
N GLN A 11 15.80 0.36 7.21
CA GLN A 11 15.95 0.59 5.77
C GLN A 11 15.13 -0.40 4.94
N VAL A 12 15.16 -1.69 5.30
CA VAL A 12 14.35 -2.73 4.63
C VAL A 12 12.86 -2.44 4.79
N ARG A 13 12.41 -2.06 6.00
CA ARG A 13 11.00 -1.75 6.26
C ARG A 13 10.54 -0.50 5.51
N GLU A 14 11.37 0.52 5.43
CA GLU A 14 11.10 1.72 4.65
C GLU A 14 11.01 1.40 3.15
N GLY A 15 11.90 0.57 2.63
CA GLY A 15 11.85 0.10 1.25
C GLY A 15 10.55 -0.68 0.94
N ILE A 16 10.12 -1.54 1.86
CA ILE A 16 8.85 -2.28 1.74
C ILE A 16 7.66 -1.31 1.74
N GLU A 17 7.62 -0.34 2.66
CA GLU A 17 6.52 0.64 2.71
C GLU A 17 6.45 1.47 1.43
N ARG A 18 7.59 1.95 0.92
CA ARG A 18 7.65 2.66 -0.37
C ARG A 18 7.14 1.82 -1.52
N ARG A 19 7.50 0.53 -1.55
CA ARG A 19 6.96 -0.41 -2.55
C ARG A 19 5.44 -0.57 -2.41
N ARG A 20 4.90 -0.70 -1.18
CA ARG A 20 3.44 -0.81 -0.98
C ARG A 20 2.69 0.45 -1.38
N LEU A 21 3.27 1.64 -1.18
CA LEU A 21 2.72 2.90 -1.69
C LEU A 21 2.64 2.90 -3.22
N ALA A 22 3.67 2.43 -3.91
CA ALA A 22 3.65 2.31 -5.37
C ALA A 22 2.61 1.28 -5.85
N GLU A 23 2.48 0.15 -5.15
CA GLU A 23 1.46 -0.86 -5.44
C GLU A 23 0.04 -0.31 -5.24
N GLN A 24 -0.21 0.49 -4.21
CA GLN A 24 -1.50 1.16 -4.02
C GLN A 24 -1.79 2.14 -5.17
N ALA A 25 -0.84 3.00 -5.51
CA ALA A 25 -1.02 3.96 -6.60
C ALA A 25 -1.32 3.26 -7.94
N ALA A 26 -0.67 2.12 -8.19
CA ALA A 26 -0.96 1.30 -9.36
C ALA A 26 -2.36 0.69 -9.31
N ALA A 27 -2.81 0.20 -8.14
CA ALA A 27 -4.14 -0.36 -7.97
C ALA A 27 -5.24 0.72 -8.14
N ASP A 28 -5.04 1.92 -7.60
CA ASP A 28 -5.96 3.05 -7.76
C ASP A 28 -6.09 3.47 -9.23
N LEU A 29 -4.98 3.44 -9.97
CA LEU A 29 -5.00 3.65 -11.41
C LEU A 29 -5.81 2.57 -12.13
N GLN A 30 -5.65 1.29 -11.77
CA GLN A 30 -6.44 0.21 -12.36
C GLN A 30 -7.94 0.36 -12.08
N VAL A 31 -8.33 0.77 -10.86
CA VAL A 31 -9.73 1.07 -10.54
C VAL A 31 -10.27 2.18 -11.44
N ARG A 32 -9.50 3.26 -11.64
CA ARG A 32 -9.90 4.37 -12.51
C ARG A 32 -10.07 3.93 -13.97
N LEU A 33 -9.12 3.15 -14.48
CA LEU A 33 -9.18 2.60 -15.84
C LEU A 33 -10.36 1.63 -16.02
N ALA A 34 -10.65 0.79 -15.02
CA ALA A 34 -11.79 -0.11 -15.04
C ALA A 34 -13.12 0.67 -15.03
N GLY A 35 -13.22 1.73 -14.21
CA GLY A 35 -14.36 2.64 -14.20
C GLY A 35 -14.58 3.33 -15.55
N GLN A 36 -13.51 3.78 -16.21
CA GLN A 36 -13.58 4.33 -17.56
C GLN A 36 -14.10 3.30 -18.58
N ARG A 37 -13.58 2.07 -18.55
CA ARG A 37 -14.05 0.99 -19.44
C ARG A 37 -15.53 0.69 -19.25
N ARG A 38 -15.99 0.64 -17.99
CA ARG A 38 -17.42 0.47 -17.68
C ARG A 38 -18.24 1.63 -18.22
N SER A 39 -17.81 2.87 -17.99
CA SER A 39 -18.51 4.04 -18.52
C SER A 39 -18.60 3.99 -20.04
N SER A 40 -17.52 3.63 -20.75
CA SER A 40 -17.52 3.48 -22.20
C SER A 40 -18.46 2.36 -22.67
N ALA A 41 -18.49 1.22 -21.98
CA ALA A 41 -19.40 0.12 -22.31
C ALA A 41 -20.87 0.52 -22.13
N VAL A 42 -21.19 1.24 -21.05
CA VAL A 42 -22.53 1.77 -20.80
C VAL A 42 -22.92 2.77 -21.88
N SER A 43 -22.06 3.73 -22.20
CA SER A 43 -22.33 4.69 -23.28
C SER A 43 -22.51 4.03 -24.64
N ALA A 44 -21.76 2.97 -24.96
CA ALA A 44 -21.93 2.20 -26.19
C ALA A 44 -23.31 1.51 -26.25
N LEU A 45 -23.80 1.00 -25.11
CA LEU A 45 -25.14 0.43 -24.99
C LEU A 45 -26.23 1.50 -25.12
N GLU A 46 -26.05 2.67 -24.49
CA GLU A 46 -27.02 3.77 -24.55
C GLU A 46 -27.13 4.41 -25.95
N GLN A 47 -26.01 4.52 -26.66
CA GLN A 47 -25.98 5.05 -28.04
C GLN A 47 -26.57 4.07 -29.06
N ARG A 48 -26.80 2.81 -28.68
CA ARG A 48 -27.41 1.79 -29.53
C ARG A 48 -28.90 2.06 -29.66
N SER A 49 -29.28 2.87 -30.63
CA SER A 49 -30.69 3.10 -30.95
C SER A 49 -31.36 1.84 -31.52
N ALA A 50 -32.63 1.64 -31.20
CA ALA A 50 -33.48 0.70 -31.92
C ALA A 50 -33.76 1.28 -33.33
N PRO A 51 -33.52 0.54 -34.41
CA PRO A 51 -33.89 1.01 -35.74
C PRO A 51 -35.41 1.15 -35.82
N THR A 52 -35.88 2.21 -36.48
CA THR A 52 -37.30 2.55 -36.64
C THR A 52 -38.06 1.54 -37.50
N ALA A 53 -37.36 0.81 -38.36
CA ALA A 53 -37.88 -0.32 -39.11
C ALA A 53 -36.76 -1.34 -39.35
N PHE A 54 -37.12 -2.63 -39.34
CA PHE A 54 -36.23 -3.70 -39.76
C PHE A 54 -36.60 -4.11 -41.20
N GLY A 55 -35.64 -4.04 -42.12
CA GLY A 55 -35.86 -4.43 -43.53
C GLY A 55 -36.02 -5.93 -43.73
N SER A 56 -35.51 -6.73 -42.79
CA SER A 56 -35.60 -8.19 -42.80
C SER A 56 -35.54 -8.80 -41.39
N VAL A 57 -35.92 -10.09 -41.29
CA VAL A 57 -35.73 -10.89 -40.06
C VAL A 57 -34.24 -11.03 -39.72
N GLY A 58 -33.36 -11.05 -40.73
CA GLY A 58 -31.91 -11.08 -40.54
C GLY A 58 -31.39 -9.84 -39.82
N ASP A 59 -31.90 -8.65 -40.16
CA ASP A 59 -31.53 -7.38 -39.53
C ASP A 59 -31.98 -7.34 -38.06
N LEU A 60 -33.19 -7.83 -37.77
CA LEU A 60 -33.69 -7.96 -36.40
C LEU A 60 -32.80 -8.90 -35.58
N HIS A 61 -32.40 -10.03 -36.15
CA HIS A 61 -31.55 -11.00 -35.48
C HIS A 61 -30.16 -10.43 -35.17
N GLN A 62 -29.53 -9.78 -36.16
CA GLN A 62 -28.23 -9.10 -35.97
C GLN A 62 -28.32 -8.00 -34.91
N HIS A 63 -29.40 -7.22 -34.91
CA HIS A 63 -29.61 -6.19 -33.90
C HIS A 63 -29.72 -6.78 -32.49
N ARG A 64 -30.48 -7.87 -32.31
CA ARG A 64 -30.58 -8.58 -31.03
C ARG A 64 -29.23 -9.10 -30.55
N LEU A 65 -28.50 -9.80 -31.42
CA LEU A 65 -27.19 -10.35 -31.08
C LEU A 65 -26.22 -9.25 -30.65
N GLY A 66 -26.15 -8.15 -31.40
CA GLY A 66 -25.29 -7.04 -31.03
C GLY A 66 -25.74 -6.41 -29.71
N SER A 67 -27.04 -6.36 -29.40
CA SER A 67 -27.53 -5.76 -28.14
C SER A 67 -27.14 -6.62 -26.95
N LEU A 68 -27.27 -7.95 -27.08
CA LEU A 68 -26.79 -8.90 -26.08
C LEU A 68 -25.28 -8.77 -25.85
N ALA A 69 -24.49 -8.68 -26.92
CA ALA A 69 -23.05 -8.51 -26.82
C ALA A 69 -22.64 -7.22 -26.07
N LEU A 70 -23.39 -6.13 -26.24
CA LEU A 70 -23.16 -4.88 -25.50
C LEU A 70 -23.54 -5.01 -24.02
N THR A 71 -24.65 -5.66 -23.71
CA THR A 71 -25.04 -5.96 -22.31
C THR A 71 -23.99 -6.81 -21.62
N GLU A 72 -23.52 -7.89 -22.26
CA GLU A 72 -22.43 -8.73 -21.75
C GLU A 72 -21.11 -7.95 -21.58
N ALA A 73 -20.83 -6.98 -22.45
CA ALA A 73 -19.66 -6.12 -22.31
C ALA A 73 -19.76 -5.20 -21.08
N VAL A 74 -20.96 -4.68 -20.78
CA VAL A 74 -21.23 -3.90 -19.56
C VAL A 74 -21.05 -4.75 -18.32
N GLU A 75 -21.59 -5.97 -18.31
CA GLU A 75 -21.47 -6.90 -17.18
C GLU A 75 -20.00 -7.27 -16.93
N ARG A 76 -19.26 -7.66 -17.97
CA ARG A 76 -17.81 -7.94 -17.85
C ARG A 76 -17.01 -6.73 -17.37
N ALA A 77 -17.36 -5.52 -17.83
CA ALA A 77 -16.69 -4.31 -17.38
C ALA A 77 -17.00 -3.99 -15.91
N ARG A 78 -18.23 -4.26 -15.44
CA ARG A 78 -18.62 -4.13 -14.04
C ARG A 78 -17.87 -5.12 -13.16
N ASP A 79 -17.78 -6.39 -13.56
CA ASP A 79 -17.03 -7.41 -12.81
C ASP A 79 -15.55 -7.06 -12.74
N GLY A 80 -14.98 -6.56 -13.85
CA GLY A 80 -13.62 -6.05 -13.89
C GLY A 80 -13.39 -4.87 -12.95
N GLU A 81 -14.35 -3.94 -12.84
CA GLU A 81 -14.28 -2.83 -11.88
C GLU A 81 -14.34 -3.31 -10.43
N LEU A 82 -15.23 -4.25 -10.11
CA LEU A 82 -15.33 -4.84 -8.77
C LEU A 82 -14.04 -5.58 -8.38
N ALA A 83 -13.48 -6.36 -9.31
CA ALA A 83 -12.20 -7.04 -9.10
C ALA A 83 -11.06 -6.04 -8.86
N ALA A 84 -10.99 -4.95 -9.64
CA ALA A 84 -9.99 -3.90 -9.46
C ALA A 84 -10.12 -3.21 -8.09
N ARG A 85 -11.35 -2.94 -7.63
CA ARG A 85 -11.61 -2.34 -6.30
C ARG A 85 -11.16 -3.27 -5.17
N SER A 86 -11.51 -4.55 -5.25
CA SER A 86 -11.06 -5.55 -4.27
C SER A 86 -9.53 -5.66 -4.22
N GLN A 87 -8.85 -5.58 -5.37
CA GLN A 87 -7.38 -5.55 -5.41
C GLN A 87 -6.79 -4.28 -4.78
N ALA A 88 -7.44 -3.12 -4.96
CA ALA A 88 -7.03 -1.86 -4.36
C ALA A 88 -7.20 -1.87 -2.84
N GLU A 89 -8.31 -2.42 -2.32
CA GLU A 89 -8.53 -2.65 -0.89
C GLU A 89 -7.42 -3.54 -0.29
N ALA A 90 -7.14 -4.67 -0.94
CA ALA A 90 -6.06 -5.56 -0.50
C ALA A 90 -4.67 -4.90 -0.59
N ALA A 91 -4.45 -3.97 -1.53
CA ALA A 91 -3.21 -3.20 -1.62
C ALA A 91 -3.08 -2.18 -0.47
N ASP A 92 -4.17 -1.50 -0.12
CA ASP A 92 -4.21 -0.58 1.02
C ASP A 92 -3.98 -1.31 2.35
N GLU A 93 -4.61 -2.47 2.55
CA GLU A 93 -4.34 -3.30 3.73
C GLU A 93 -2.86 -3.65 3.86
N ARG A 94 -2.22 -4.10 2.77
CA ARG A 94 -0.78 -4.41 2.76
C ARG A 94 0.08 -3.18 3.04
N ARG A 95 -0.31 -2.00 2.57
CA ARG A 95 0.37 -0.73 2.89
C ARG A 95 0.24 -0.40 4.37
N VAL A 96 -0.95 -0.47 4.93
CA VAL A 96 -1.19 -0.21 6.36
C VAL A 96 -0.33 -1.15 7.21
N GLN A 97 -0.29 -2.44 6.89
CA GLN A 97 0.57 -3.40 7.59
C GLN A 97 2.06 -3.06 7.47
N ALA A 98 2.52 -2.61 6.31
CA ALA A 98 3.91 -2.17 6.13
C ALA A 98 4.24 -0.92 6.97
N ALA A 99 3.34 0.05 7.01
CA ALA A 99 3.49 1.27 7.83
C ALA A 99 3.55 0.94 9.34
N ILE A 100 2.65 0.06 9.81
CA ILE A 100 2.64 -0.44 11.19
C ILE A 100 3.97 -1.14 11.52
N ALA A 101 4.45 -2.02 10.64
CA ALA A 101 5.71 -2.73 10.83
C ALA A 101 6.91 -1.77 10.91
N ARG A 102 6.98 -0.75 10.04
CA ARG A 102 8.02 0.28 10.10
C ARG A 102 7.96 1.05 11.41
N ARG A 103 6.78 1.56 11.80
CA ARG A 103 6.62 2.33 13.03
C ARG A 103 6.94 1.53 14.28
N SER A 104 6.64 0.23 14.28
CA SER A 104 6.97 -0.67 15.38
C SER A 104 8.47 -0.91 15.50
N ALA A 105 9.17 -1.11 14.37
CA ALA A 105 10.63 -1.17 14.34
C ALA A 105 11.28 0.13 14.82
N GLN A 106 10.73 1.28 14.41
CA GLN A 106 11.21 2.60 14.83
C GLN A 106 11.11 2.79 16.35
N ARG A 107 9.94 2.50 16.94
CA ARG A 107 9.74 2.56 18.40
C ARG A 107 10.70 1.65 19.16
N LEU A 108 10.98 0.46 18.63
CA LEU A 108 11.96 -0.45 19.23
C LEU A 108 13.39 0.10 19.14
N ALA A 109 13.75 0.73 18.02
CA ALA A 109 15.05 1.37 17.84
C ALA A 109 15.24 2.54 18.83
N GLU A 110 14.21 3.38 18.99
CA GLU A 110 14.18 4.50 19.94
C GLU A 110 14.37 4.00 21.39
N ARG A 111 13.62 2.97 21.81
CA ARG A 111 13.76 2.36 23.14
C ARG A 111 15.16 1.79 23.39
N ARG A 112 15.72 1.05 22.42
CA ARG A 112 17.09 0.52 22.54
C ARG A 112 18.13 1.64 22.58
N GLY A 113 17.88 2.74 21.88
CA GLY A 113 18.71 3.94 21.92
C GLY A 113 18.71 4.60 23.29
N SER A 114 17.53 4.80 23.88
CA SER A 114 17.41 5.40 25.22
C SER A 114 18.00 4.50 26.30
N GLU A 115 17.77 3.19 26.25
CA GLU A 115 18.37 2.21 27.17
C GLU A 115 19.91 2.16 27.07
N ALA A 116 20.46 2.32 25.86
CA ALA A 116 21.90 2.40 25.66
C ALA A 116 22.47 3.71 26.22
N ALA A 117 21.79 4.84 26.01
CA ALA A 117 22.19 6.13 26.57
C ALA A 117 22.16 6.13 28.10
N ALA A 118 21.09 5.59 28.71
CA ALA A 118 20.98 5.47 30.16
C ALA A 118 22.07 4.58 30.78
N ARG A 119 22.45 3.48 30.10
CA ARG A 119 23.58 2.65 30.53
C ARG A 119 24.92 3.36 30.39
N ALA A 120 25.12 4.13 29.32
CA ALA A 120 26.34 4.91 29.14
C ALA A 120 26.47 6.01 30.21
N SER A 121 25.38 6.70 30.57
CA SER A 121 25.36 7.69 31.66
C SER A 121 25.79 7.08 32.98
N ARG A 122 25.15 5.96 33.38
CA ARG A 122 25.50 5.26 34.62
C ARG A 122 26.95 4.77 34.66
N ALA A 123 27.47 4.30 33.53
CA ALA A 123 28.87 3.89 33.43
C ALA A 123 29.83 5.08 33.56
N ALA A 124 29.50 6.23 32.95
CA ALA A 124 30.29 7.45 33.07
C ALA A 124 30.28 8.01 34.50
N GLU A 125 29.11 8.02 35.16
CA GLU A 125 28.98 8.39 36.58
C GLU A 125 29.85 7.49 37.47
N SER A 126 29.75 6.17 37.30
CA SER A 126 30.57 5.20 38.06
C SER A 126 32.07 5.40 37.84
N GLN A 127 32.48 5.79 36.63
CA GLN A 127 33.88 6.07 36.32
C GLN A 127 34.37 7.36 37.00
N LEU A 128 33.55 8.40 37.06
CA LEU A 128 33.86 9.64 37.78
C LEU A 128 33.98 9.39 39.29
N ASP A 129 33.07 8.60 39.86
CA ASP A 129 33.11 8.22 41.28
C ASP A 129 34.38 7.43 41.61
N ALA A 130 34.79 6.51 40.73
CA ALA A 130 36.02 5.75 40.90
C ALA A 130 37.26 6.64 40.90
N VAL A 131 37.34 7.60 39.97
CA VAL A 131 38.42 8.60 39.89
C VAL A 131 38.43 9.50 41.13
N ALA A 132 37.25 9.94 41.60
CA ALA A 132 37.14 10.76 42.79
C ALA A 132 37.65 10.03 44.04
N LEU A 133 37.24 8.77 44.25
CA LEU A 133 37.71 7.92 45.35
C LEU A 133 39.22 7.69 45.29
N GLU A 134 39.77 7.43 44.11
CA GLU A 134 41.20 7.25 43.93
C GLU A 134 41.98 8.54 44.25
N SER A 135 41.47 9.70 43.81
CA SER A 135 42.08 11.00 44.12
C SER A 135 42.05 11.32 45.62
N TRP A 136 40.96 10.98 46.32
CA TRP A 136 40.82 11.17 47.76
C TRP A 136 41.81 10.29 48.54
N ARG A 137 41.94 9.02 48.16
CA ARG A 137 42.90 8.08 48.78
C ARG A 137 44.36 8.50 48.61
N ARG A 138 44.68 9.29 47.58
CA ARG A 138 46.05 9.75 47.28
C ARG A 138 46.39 11.10 47.92
N ARG A 139 45.44 11.78 48.58
CA ARG A 139 45.74 13.00 49.34
C ARG A 139 46.27 12.61 50.73
N PRO A 140 47.50 13.02 51.09
CA PRO A 140 48.09 12.76 52.40
C PRO A 140 47.38 13.49 53.53
#